data_AF-A0A2G6FHP2-F1
#
_entry.id   AF-A0A2G6FHP2-F1
#
_cell.length_a   1.000
_cell.length_b   1.000
_cell.length_c   1.000
_cell.angle_alpha   90.00
_cell.angle_beta   90.00
_cell.angle_gamma   90.00
#
_symmetry.space_group_name_H-M   'P 1'
#
loop_
_entity.id
_entity.type
_entity.pdbx_description
1 polymer ?
#
loop_
_entity_poly.entity_id
_entity_poly.type
_entity_poly.pdbx_seq_one_letter_code
_entity_poly.pdbx_strand_id
1 'polypeptide(L)'
;MKRTGIVALSAFFTLMCAGATALAMSGGPDRFGNKYFDSNEENAPGFTWEDVEGREIKLRNDQMSEYIPIGFDFEFYGKSYAGVYISSNGFLAFSEGYGSGCCHGKPIPTHRGYQTNMIAGLWDDLNPSP
;
A
#
# COMPACT_ATOMS: atom_id res chain seq x y z
N MET A 1 6.42 -2.61 -65.02
CA MET A 1 6.17 -1.36 -64.27
C MET A 1 4.67 -1.07 -64.38
N LYS A 2 3.79 -1.04 -63.37
CA LYS A 2 3.88 -0.86 -61.92
C LYS A 2 2.64 -1.52 -61.25
N ARG A 3 2.91 -2.24 -60.15
CA ARG A 3 2.20 -2.32 -58.84
C ARG A 3 0.71 -2.71 -58.80
N THR A 4 0.49 -3.99 -58.50
CA THR A 4 -0.70 -4.57 -57.84
C THR A 4 -0.80 -4.06 -56.39
N GLY A 5 -1.93 -3.49 -56.01
CA GLY A 5 -2.20 -3.02 -54.64
C GLY A 5 -2.66 -4.19 -53.76
N ILE A 6 -1.94 -4.47 -52.70
CA ILE A 6 -2.38 -5.34 -51.60
C ILE A 6 -3.02 -4.42 -50.56
N VAL A 7 -4.34 -4.57 -50.37
CA VAL A 7 -5.04 -4.02 -49.22
C VAL A 7 -4.68 -4.90 -48.02
N ALA A 8 -3.76 -4.44 -47.19
CA ALA A 8 -3.46 -5.09 -45.92
C ALA A 8 -4.57 -4.76 -44.93
N LEU A 9 -5.36 -5.77 -44.56
CA LEU A 9 -6.38 -5.69 -43.53
C LEU A 9 -5.68 -5.47 -42.18
N SER A 10 -5.88 -4.31 -41.56
CA SER A 10 -5.34 -3.98 -40.25
C SER A 10 -6.01 -4.84 -39.17
N ALA A 11 -5.26 -5.78 -38.59
CA ALA A 11 -5.68 -6.47 -37.38
C ALA A 11 -5.46 -5.55 -36.17
N PHE A 12 -6.54 -4.99 -35.64
CA PHE A 12 -6.55 -4.26 -34.38
C PHE A 12 -6.41 -5.29 -33.25
N PHE A 13 -5.20 -5.49 -32.75
CA PHE A 13 -4.98 -6.33 -31.57
C PHE A 13 -5.25 -5.48 -30.34
N THR A 14 -6.51 -5.43 -29.92
CA THR A 14 -6.89 -4.85 -28.63
C THR A 14 -6.30 -5.77 -27.55
N LEU A 15 -5.14 -5.38 -27.02
CA LEU A 15 -4.61 -5.97 -25.79
C LEU A 15 -5.59 -5.60 -24.67
N MET A 16 -6.59 -6.44 -24.42
CA MET A 16 -7.34 -6.38 -23.18
C MET A 16 -6.32 -6.66 -22.07
N CYS A 17 -5.83 -5.59 -21.45
CA CYS A 17 -5.31 -5.70 -20.10
C CYS A 17 -6.52 -6.09 -19.25
N ALA A 18 -6.80 -7.39 -19.16
CA ALA A 18 -7.58 -7.89 -18.05
C ALA A 18 -6.77 -7.50 -16.83
N GLY A 19 -7.17 -6.40 -16.17
CA GLY A 19 -6.66 -6.10 -14.83
C GLY A 19 -6.78 -7.40 -14.05
N ALA A 20 -5.67 -7.84 -13.44
CA ALA A 20 -5.71 -9.02 -12.60
C ALA A 20 -6.93 -8.86 -11.69
N THR A 21 -7.87 -9.79 -11.78
CA THR A 21 -8.95 -9.86 -10.81
C THR A 21 -8.24 -9.97 -9.48
N ALA A 22 -8.29 -8.91 -8.68
CA ALA A 22 -7.88 -9.01 -7.29
C ALA A 22 -8.80 -10.09 -6.71
N LEU A 23 -8.26 -11.29 -6.50
CA LEU A 23 -8.91 -12.27 -5.65
C LEU A 23 -8.83 -11.64 -4.27
N ALA A 24 -9.84 -10.86 -3.97
CA ALA A 24 -10.04 -10.25 -2.70
C ALA A 24 -10.38 -11.36 -1.71
N MET A 25 -9.33 -12.04 -1.24
CA MET A 25 -9.47 -13.10 -0.25
C MET A 25 -9.53 -12.41 1.10
N SER A 26 -10.73 -12.23 1.66
CA SER A 26 -10.86 -12.08 3.12
C SER A 26 -10.03 -13.16 3.85
N GLY A 27 -9.52 -12.85 5.05
CA GLY A 27 -8.62 -13.77 5.75
C GLY A 27 -8.43 -13.52 7.24
N GLY A 28 -7.71 -14.44 7.89
CA GLY A 28 -7.61 -14.54 9.34
C GLY A 28 -8.65 -15.51 9.96
N PRO A 29 -8.80 -15.54 11.29
CA PRO A 29 -8.04 -14.74 12.25
C PRO A 29 -6.56 -15.16 12.26
N ASP A 30 -5.66 -14.19 12.40
CA ASP A 30 -4.28 -14.50 12.79
C ASP A 30 -4.21 -15.00 14.25
N ARG A 31 -3.01 -15.31 14.74
CA ARG A 31 -2.81 -15.79 16.12
C ARG A 31 -3.24 -14.80 17.21
N PHE A 32 -3.50 -13.54 16.86
CA PHE A 32 -3.96 -12.48 17.74
C PHE A 32 -5.45 -12.16 17.55
N GLY A 33 -6.15 -12.88 16.66
CA GLY A 33 -7.58 -12.70 16.42
C GLY A 33 -7.92 -11.72 15.30
N ASN A 34 -6.94 -11.07 14.67
CA ASN A 34 -7.21 -10.07 13.64
C ASN A 34 -7.63 -10.70 12.32
N LYS A 35 -8.62 -10.10 11.66
CA LYS A 35 -9.16 -10.51 10.36
C LYS A 35 -9.08 -9.34 9.38
N TYR A 36 -9.04 -9.64 8.09
CA TYR A 36 -9.18 -8.65 7.04
C TYR A 36 -10.25 -9.08 6.04
N PHE A 37 -10.94 -8.10 5.46
CA PHE A 37 -12.01 -8.31 4.50
C PHE A 37 -11.75 -7.41 3.29
N ASP A 38 -12.03 -7.90 2.08
CA ASP A 38 -12.30 -6.97 1.00
C ASP A 38 -13.67 -6.34 1.22
N SER A 39 -13.74 -5.03 1.03
CA SER A 39 -14.95 -4.24 0.95
C SER A 39 -16.06 -4.80 0.03
N ASN A 40 -15.72 -5.61 -0.98
CA ASN A 40 -16.71 -6.21 -1.88
C ASN A 40 -17.26 -7.58 -1.41
N GLU A 41 -16.80 -8.10 -0.27
CA GLU A 41 -17.25 -9.39 0.27
C GLU A 41 -18.64 -9.26 0.92
N GLU A 42 -19.50 -10.27 0.74
CA GLU A 42 -20.90 -10.26 1.21
C GLU A 42 -21.03 -10.03 2.73
N ASN A 43 -20.04 -10.46 3.51
CA ASN A 43 -20.00 -10.33 4.96
C ASN A 43 -18.94 -9.34 5.47
N ALA A 44 -18.45 -8.45 4.60
CA ALA A 44 -17.52 -7.41 5.01
C ALA A 44 -18.19 -6.45 6.01
N PRO A 45 -17.48 -6.04 7.08
CA PRO A 45 -17.94 -4.94 7.92
C PRO A 45 -18.19 -3.70 7.07
N GLY A 46 -19.34 -3.05 7.28
CA GLY A 46 -19.59 -1.74 6.67
C GLY A 46 -18.57 -0.71 7.15
N PHE A 47 -18.14 0.16 6.24
CA PHE A 47 -17.25 1.28 6.55
C PHE A 47 -17.84 2.56 5.97
N THR A 48 -17.47 3.70 6.54
CA THR A 48 -17.81 5.02 6.01
C THR A 48 -16.50 5.79 5.86
N TRP A 49 -16.32 6.44 4.73
CA TRP A 49 -15.19 7.33 4.53
C TRP A 49 -15.40 8.58 5.37
N GLU A 50 -14.41 8.90 6.20
CA GLU A 50 -14.31 10.19 6.85
C GLU A 50 -13.28 11.02 6.09
N ASP A 51 -13.74 12.12 5.51
CA ASP A 51 -12.82 13.08 4.90
C ASP A 51 -12.04 13.79 6.01
N VAL A 52 -10.73 13.78 5.87
CA VAL A 52 -9.82 14.43 6.81
C VAL A 52 -9.15 15.63 6.13
N GLU A 53 -9.08 16.76 6.84
CA GLU A 53 -8.17 17.83 6.44
C GLU A 53 -6.75 17.43 6.86
N GLY A 54 -6.01 16.91 5.88
CA GLY A 54 -4.65 16.42 6.09
C GLY A 54 -3.65 17.55 6.33
N ARG A 55 -2.63 17.26 7.13
CA ARG A 55 -1.40 18.06 7.19
C ARG A 55 -0.38 17.48 6.23
N GLU A 56 0.14 18.31 5.32
CA GLU A 56 1.23 17.91 4.44
C GLU A 56 2.52 17.65 5.24
N ILE A 57 3.13 16.48 5.02
CA ILE A 57 4.45 16.13 5.55
C ILE A 57 5.43 16.10 4.38
N LYS A 58 6.39 17.02 4.39
CA LYS A 58 7.38 17.14 3.32
C LYS A 58 8.53 16.16 3.55
N LEU A 59 8.68 15.21 2.63
CA LEU A 59 9.76 14.23 2.60
C LEU A 59 10.51 14.31 1.27
N ARG A 60 11.81 14.04 1.30
CA ARG A 60 12.62 13.83 0.11
C ARG A 60 12.50 12.38 -0.36
N ASN A 61 13.05 12.09 -1.53
CA ASN A 61 13.20 10.72 -2.00
C ASN A 61 13.99 9.88 -0.99
N ASP A 62 13.52 8.65 -0.74
CA ASP A 62 14.11 7.71 0.22
C ASP A 62 14.32 8.27 1.63
N GLN A 63 13.35 9.03 2.13
CA GLN A 63 13.39 9.63 3.46
C GLN A 63 12.39 9.00 4.42
N MET A 64 12.83 8.79 5.66
CA MET A 64 11.94 8.61 6.81
C MET A 64 11.70 9.94 7.51
N SER A 65 10.48 10.19 7.96
CA SER A 65 10.18 11.31 8.86
C SER A 65 10.82 11.11 10.24
N GLU A 66 10.87 12.18 11.01
CA GLU A 66 10.98 12.10 12.47
C GLU A 66 9.71 11.48 13.08
N TYR A 67 9.72 11.22 14.39
CA TYR A 67 8.53 10.78 15.11
C TYR A 67 7.43 11.85 15.07
N ILE A 68 6.25 11.46 14.59
CA ILE A 68 5.08 12.33 14.46
C ILE A 68 4.01 11.87 15.46
N PRO A 69 3.66 12.70 16.46
CA PRO A 69 2.53 12.44 17.33
C PRO A 69 1.21 12.40 16.53
N ILE A 70 0.40 11.37 16.73
CA ILE A 70 -0.92 11.23 16.10
C ILE A 70 -1.99 12.04 16.86
N GLY A 71 -1.78 12.28 18.16
CA GLY A 71 -2.68 13.06 19.00
C GLY A 71 -3.75 12.23 19.73
N PHE A 72 -3.71 10.91 19.56
CA PHE A 72 -4.50 9.93 20.31
C PHE A 72 -3.74 8.61 20.41
N ASP A 73 -4.20 7.73 21.31
CA ASP A 73 -3.66 6.39 21.48
C ASP A 73 -4.19 5.46 20.37
N PHE A 74 -3.31 5.00 19.48
CA PHE A 74 -3.63 4.08 18.40
C PHE A 74 -3.25 2.64 18.79
N GLU A 75 -4.24 1.76 18.88
CA GLU A 75 -4.03 0.34 19.16
C GLU A 75 -3.69 -0.43 17.89
N PHE A 76 -2.50 -1.04 17.86
CA PHE A 76 -2.05 -1.89 16.76
C PHE A 76 -1.44 -3.19 17.30
N TYR A 77 -2.07 -4.32 16.95
CA TYR A 77 -1.64 -5.65 17.39
C TYR A 77 -1.48 -5.77 18.93
N GLY A 78 -2.42 -5.18 19.68
CA GLY A 78 -2.46 -5.24 21.15
C GLY A 78 -1.44 -4.35 21.86
N LYS A 79 -0.88 -3.36 21.14
CA LYS A 79 -0.01 -2.33 21.71
C LYS A 79 -0.53 -0.95 21.33
N SER A 80 -0.45 -0.04 22.29
CA SER A 80 -0.80 1.36 22.12
C SER A 80 0.39 2.17 21.60
N TYR A 81 0.14 3.03 20.61
CA TYR A 81 1.12 3.96 20.05
C TYR A 81 0.55 5.39 20.00
N ALA A 82 1.33 6.36 20.46
CA ALA A 82 0.95 7.77 20.43
C ALA A 82 1.43 8.52 19.16
N GLY A 83 2.12 7.83 18.26
CA GLY A 83 2.78 8.43 17.11
C GLY A 83 3.45 7.42 16.18
N VAL A 84 3.89 7.91 15.02
CA VAL A 84 4.41 7.10 13.91
C VAL A 84 5.62 7.76 13.25
N TYR A 85 6.37 6.95 12.53
CA TYR A 85 7.31 7.38 11.50
C TYR A 85 6.69 7.13 10.12
N ILE A 86 6.90 8.04 9.18
CA ILE A 86 6.36 7.98 7.82
C ILE A 86 7.51 7.81 6.84
N SER A 87 7.40 6.84 5.94
CA SER A 87 8.32 6.68 4.81
C SER A 87 7.83 7.43 3.59
N SER A 88 8.76 8.03 2.84
CA SER A 88 8.52 8.57 1.50
C SER A 88 7.93 7.51 0.57
N ASN A 89 8.24 6.24 0.82
CA ASN A 89 7.83 5.07 0.05
C ASN A 89 6.49 4.48 0.50
N GLY A 90 5.59 5.27 1.10
CA GLY A 90 4.17 4.89 1.25
C GLY A 90 3.83 3.92 2.38
N PHE A 91 4.63 3.88 3.45
CA PHE A 91 4.30 3.13 4.67
C PHE A 91 4.49 3.93 5.95
N LEU A 92 3.82 3.48 7.02
CA LEU A 92 3.94 3.97 8.38
C LEU A 92 4.63 2.92 9.24
N ALA A 93 5.53 3.33 10.14
CA ALA A 93 6.17 2.45 11.12
C ALA A 93 5.90 2.96 12.55
N PHE A 94 5.69 2.04 13.47
CA PHE A 94 5.43 2.34 14.89
C PHE A 94 6.66 2.15 15.78
N SER A 95 7.79 1.71 15.21
CA SER A 95 9.08 1.59 15.88
C SER A 95 10.15 2.41 15.14
N GLU A 96 11.16 2.87 15.88
CA GLU A 96 12.34 3.50 15.29
C GLU A 96 13.22 2.50 14.53
N GLY A 97 14.21 3.02 13.78
CA GLY A 97 15.24 2.21 13.12
C GLY A 97 14.84 1.62 11.76
N TYR A 98 13.67 1.98 11.25
CA TYR A 98 13.27 1.66 9.87
C TYR A 98 14.08 2.46 8.86
N GLY A 99 14.52 1.80 7.79
CA GLY A 99 14.96 2.50 6.57
C GLY A 99 13.77 2.90 5.71
N SER A 100 13.97 3.70 4.65
CA SER A 100 12.91 4.14 3.72
C SER A 100 12.20 2.99 3.00
N GLY A 101 12.70 1.76 3.09
CA GLY A 101 12.07 0.57 2.49
C GLY A 101 12.08 0.59 0.96
N CYS A 102 13.18 1.03 0.34
CA CYS A 102 13.27 1.16 -1.12
C CYS A 102 12.68 -0.02 -1.92
N CYS A 103 12.17 0.44 -3.05
CA CYS A 103 12.10 -0.17 -4.37
C CYS A 103 10.84 -0.98 -4.67
N HIS A 104 10.25 -1.64 -3.67
CA HIS A 104 8.91 -2.24 -3.75
C HIS A 104 8.54 -2.90 -2.42
N GLY A 105 7.23 -2.96 -2.15
CA GLY A 105 6.69 -3.70 -1.02
C GLY A 105 7.14 -5.17 -1.00
N LYS A 106 7.35 -5.68 0.22
CA LYS A 106 7.63 -7.10 0.47
C LYS A 106 6.41 -7.80 1.05
N PRO A 107 6.24 -9.11 0.84
CA PRO A 107 5.18 -9.87 1.50
C PRO A 107 5.29 -9.71 3.03
N ILE A 108 4.25 -9.17 3.64
CA ILE A 108 4.12 -9.08 5.09
C ILE A 108 3.01 -10.04 5.56
N PRO A 109 3.20 -10.74 6.69
CA PRO A 109 4.37 -10.71 7.57
C PRO A 109 5.58 -11.46 6.99
N THR A 110 6.80 -10.91 7.13
CA THR A 110 8.03 -11.61 6.70
C THR A 110 8.53 -12.56 7.81
N HIS A 111 9.11 -13.69 7.42
CA HIS A 111 9.70 -14.64 8.36
C HIS A 111 10.94 -14.11 9.11
N ARG A 112 11.55 -13.00 8.64
CA ARG A 112 12.84 -12.48 9.16
C ARG A 112 12.73 -11.27 10.09
N GLY A 113 11.53 -10.79 10.42
CA GLY A 113 11.32 -9.85 11.54
C GLY A 113 11.73 -8.38 11.33
N TYR A 114 12.54 -8.05 10.32
CA TYR A 114 13.05 -6.68 10.10
C TYR A 114 12.00 -5.66 9.61
N GLN A 115 10.80 -6.11 9.26
CA GLN A 115 9.69 -5.30 8.74
C GLN A 115 8.40 -5.72 9.46
N THR A 116 8.39 -5.53 10.78
CA THR A 116 7.28 -5.87 11.67
C THR A 116 6.92 -4.67 12.52
N ASN A 117 5.62 -4.41 12.71
CA ASN A 117 5.11 -3.18 13.34
C ASN A 117 4.99 -1.97 12.38
N MET A 118 4.37 -2.20 11.22
CA MET A 118 4.17 -1.20 10.17
C MET A 118 2.81 -1.37 9.46
N ILE A 119 2.32 -0.31 8.83
CA ILE A 119 1.18 -0.32 7.90
C ILE A 119 1.71 0.09 6.52
N ALA A 120 1.59 -0.80 5.54
CA ALA A 120 2.27 -0.70 4.25
C ALA A 120 1.29 -0.61 3.06
N GLY A 121 0.25 0.20 3.18
CA GLY A 121 -0.85 0.25 2.20
C GLY A 121 -0.44 0.74 0.81
N LEU A 122 0.59 1.59 0.71
CA LEU A 122 1.09 2.19 -0.53
C LEU A 122 2.57 1.88 -0.75
N TRP A 123 3.08 0.79 -0.16
CA TRP A 123 4.52 0.57 -0.09
C TRP A 123 5.13 0.26 -1.47
N ASP A 124 5.81 1.25 -2.04
CA ASP A 124 6.51 1.16 -3.33
C ASP A 124 7.65 2.19 -3.43
N ASP A 125 8.37 2.23 -4.55
CA ASP A 125 9.37 3.25 -4.87
C ASP A 125 8.72 4.61 -5.19
N LEU A 126 8.34 5.36 -4.15
CA LEU A 126 7.63 6.62 -4.28
C LEU A 126 8.55 7.80 -3.98
N ASN A 127 8.40 8.86 -4.77
CA ASN A 127 9.10 10.12 -4.58
C ASN A 127 8.12 11.26 -4.32
N PRO A 128 7.93 11.68 -3.05
CA PRO A 128 7.05 12.79 -2.68
C PRO A 128 7.75 14.15 -2.71
N SER A 129 8.98 14.23 -3.25
CA SER A 129 9.68 15.51 -3.37
C SER A 129 8.91 16.46 -4.30
N PRO A 130 8.83 17.76 -3.97
CA PRO A 130 8.16 18.76 -4.80
C PRO A 130 8.89 19.04 -6.13
#